data_AF-A0A363N294-F1
#
_entry.id   AF-A0A363N294-F1
#
_cell.length_a   1.000
_cell.length_b   1.000
_cell.length_c   1.000
_cell.angle_alpha   90.00
_cell.angle_beta   90.00
_cell.angle_gamma   90.00
#
_symmetry.space_group_name_H-M   'P 1'
#
loop_
_entity.id
_entity.type
_entity.pdbx_description
1 polymer ?
#
loop_
_entity_poly.entity_id
_entity_poly.type
_entity_poly.pdbx_seq_one_letter_code
_entity_poly.pdbx_strand_id
1 'polypeptide(L)'
;MQTFNFKLTTIAEIKTKYPFLTEDEKFDYFDEWEDGDFFLTAEENVNFEENFYLDLYEDKEKKWLAKLLNLPVKKMDEIRIEGIFINGDFSVNGSIINAEGDYGPYVFINGNVNCQSLLLGGANVEIKENVTAKEVVMTYYNHGNFNCLGSINSPVFIVTDHNTAFAERKNDLFYYNDRDEIDPKNECEYDDETDEEIISNELRKLLDNPLIETFEELERDLARGELVLKQNNPPAKTYQYWHDRVLANYRDLKLVPKEFKTEELCNLALNITFHALPFVDQDLITSELCEKLVSKDGFAIQVIPDEFITKELSFKAAENGTMLRLIPEEYYSEELILLVFKNGKHEPDINDVPSSFITENFLVEYVKIGKGLWLDKVCKENGIDKLQVLKQVIDSGIQYLDNIFGNHFSKETVDYAFSIYKNDEDWNKYVQKYKQKFERLEK
;
A
#
# COMPACT_ATOMS: atom_id res chain seq x y z
N MET A 1 14.46 -12.82 35.74
CA MET A 1 14.50 -14.29 35.58
C MET A 1 13.22 -14.61 34.83
N GLN A 2 13.33 -14.91 33.55
CA GLN A 2 12.20 -15.10 32.63
C GLN A 2 11.23 -16.18 33.19
N THR A 3 9.97 -15.82 33.38
CA THR A 3 8.91 -16.76 33.81
C THR A 3 7.85 -16.82 32.72
N PHE A 4 7.97 -17.81 31.83
CA PHE A 4 6.98 -18.12 30.80
C PHE A 4 6.22 -19.38 31.15
N ASN A 5 5.06 -19.19 31.78
CA ASN A 5 4.17 -20.27 32.17
C ASN A 5 2.92 -20.31 31.27
N PHE A 6 3.05 -19.87 30.01
CA PHE A 6 1.93 -19.93 29.08
C PHE A 6 1.55 -21.37 28.74
N LYS A 7 0.25 -21.64 28.69
CA LYS A 7 -0.33 -22.92 28.29
C LYS A 7 -1.37 -22.69 27.21
N LEU A 8 -1.57 -23.71 26.38
CA LEU A 8 -2.74 -23.77 25.51
C LEU A 8 -3.90 -24.33 26.32
N THR A 9 -4.97 -23.56 26.46
CA THR A 9 -6.22 -23.94 27.13
C THR A 9 -7.33 -23.82 26.12
N THR A 10 -8.20 -24.81 26.04
CA THR A 10 -9.31 -24.76 25.07
C THR A 10 -10.31 -23.66 25.44
N ILE A 11 -11.01 -23.12 24.45
CA ILE A 11 -12.06 -22.13 24.67
C ILE A 11 -13.16 -22.68 25.58
N ALA A 12 -13.52 -23.96 25.47
CA ALA A 12 -14.44 -24.61 26.39
C ALA A 12 -13.99 -24.54 27.86
N GLU A 13 -12.70 -24.77 28.12
CA GLU A 13 -12.12 -24.67 29.46
C GLU A 13 -12.09 -23.22 29.95
N ILE A 14 -11.75 -22.25 29.08
CA ILE A 14 -11.79 -20.82 29.40
C ILE A 14 -13.19 -20.36 29.78
N LYS A 15 -14.20 -20.64 28.95
CA LYS A 15 -15.60 -20.28 29.21
C LYS A 15 -16.09 -20.87 30.54
N THR A 16 -15.68 -22.10 30.85
CA THR A 16 -16.05 -22.77 32.11
C THR A 16 -15.38 -22.12 33.31
N LYS A 17 -14.10 -21.75 33.20
CA LYS A 17 -13.31 -21.23 34.33
C LYS A 17 -13.55 -19.74 34.58
N TYR A 18 -13.80 -18.98 33.52
CA TYR A 18 -13.95 -17.52 33.53
C TYR A 18 -15.24 -17.13 32.80
N PRO A 19 -16.42 -17.47 33.34
CA PRO A 19 -17.69 -17.25 32.66
C PRO A 19 -17.98 -15.77 32.39
N PHE A 20 -17.40 -14.85 33.17
CA PHE A 20 -17.55 -13.41 32.98
C PHE A 20 -17.00 -12.93 31.62
N LEU A 21 -16.06 -13.64 30.99
CA LEU A 21 -15.55 -13.27 29.67
C LEU A 21 -16.66 -13.32 28.62
N THR A 22 -17.60 -14.26 28.75
CA THR A 22 -18.74 -14.37 27.82
C THR A 22 -19.80 -13.28 28.04
N GLU A 23 -19.66 -12.46 29.07
CA GLU A 23 -20.50 -11.27 29.29
C GLU A 23 -19.95 -10.04 28.55
N ASP A 24 -18.69 -10.08 28.11
CA ASP A 24 -18.09 -9.05 27.27
C ASP A 24 -18.58 -9.22 25.82
N GLU A 25 -19.23 -8.21 25.27
CA GLU A 25 -19.73 -8.22 23.89
C GLU A 25 -18.60 -8.37 22.85
N LYS A 26 -17.34 -8.11 23.22
CA LYS A 26 -16.17 -8.27 22.36
C LYS A 26 -15.56 -9.67 22.40
N PHE A 27 -15.95 -10.49 23.36
CA PHE A 27 -15.53 -11.89 23.41
C PHE A 27 -16.26 -12.68 22.33
N ASP A 28 -15.52 -13.28 21.39
CA ASP A 28 -16.08 -14.00 20.25
C ASP A 28 -17.04 -13.11 19.43
N TYR A 29 -16.63 -11.86 19.15
CA TYR A 29 -17.49 -10.82 18.53
C TYR A 29 -18.21 -11.24 17.24
N PHE A 30 -17.63 -12.19 16.49
CA PHE A 30 -18.19 -12.69 15.23
C PHE A 30 -18.91 -14.04 15.37
N ASP A 31 -18.97 -14.64 16.57
CA ASP A 31 -19.49 -15.98 16.84
C ASP A 31 -18.84 -17.07 15.95
N GLU A 32 -17.53 -16.97 15.74
CA GLU A 32 -16.77 -17.82 14.81
C GLU A 32 -15.81 -18.80 15.51
N TRP A 33 -15.66 -18.69 16.83
CA TRP A 33 -14.75 -19.54 17.57
C TRP A 33 -15.34 -20.91 17.87
N GLU A 34 -14.53 -21.95 17.69
CA GLU A 34 -14.89 -23.29 18.09
C GLU A 34 -14.43 -23.57 19.52
N ASP A 35 -15.22 -24.31 20.29
CA ASP A 35 -14.87 -24.69 21.67
C ASP A 35 -13.55 -25.49 21.78
N GLY A 36 -13.09 -26.07 20.66
CA GLY A 36 -11.80 -26.75 20.53
C GLY A 36 -10.61 -25.85 20.17
N ASP A 37 -10.86 -24.59 19.80
CA ASP A 37 -9.81 -23.58 19.60
C ASP A 37 -9.18 -23.21 20.95
N PHE A 38 -8.08 -22.45 20.92
CA PHE A 38 -7.23 -22.25 22.09
C PHE A 38 -7.07 -20.79 22.51
N PHE A 39 -6.84 -20.61 23.80
CA PHE A 39 -6.25 -19.42 24.37
C PHE A 39 -4.84 -19.72 24.86
N LEU A 40 -3.97 -18.72 24.78
CA LEU A 40 -2.69 -18.68 25.47
C LEU A 40 -2.91 -18.18 26.90
N THR A 41 -2.79 -19.05 27.90
CA THR A 41 -3.20 -18.75 29.28
C THR A 41 -2.04 -18.73 30.26
N ALA A 42 -2.09 -17.82 31.21
CA ALA A 42 -1.22 -17.79 32.39
C ALA A 42 -2.05 -17.50 33.65
N GLU A 43 -1.85 -18.30 34.68
CA GLU A 43 -2.58 -18.22 35.96
C GLU A 43 -1.87 -17.38 37.03
N GLU A 44 -0.68 -16.89 36.68
CA GLU A 44 0.23 -16.16 37.54
C GLU A 44 0.85 -15.02 36.74
N ASN A 45 1.64 -14.18 37.40
CA ASN A 45 2.37 -13.10 36.75
C ASN A 45 3.30 -13.61 35.64
N VAL A 46 3.31 -12.90 34.51
CA VAL A 46 4.15 -13.20 33.34
C VAL A 46 5.25 -12.16 33.22
N ASN A 47 6.50 -12.61 33.03
CA ASN A 47 7.65 -11.74 32.80
C ASN A 47 8.34 -12.13 31.48
N PHE A 48 8.34 -11.22 30.50
CA PHE A 48 8.87 -11.39 29.15
C PHE A 48 10.06 -10.50 28.86
N GLU A 49 11.15 -11.06 28.33
CA GLU A 49 12.42 -10.34 28.17
C GLU A 49 12.52 -9.58 26.83
N GLU A 50 11.89 -10.07 25.76
CA GLU A 50 11.92 -9.43 24.43
C GLU A 50 10.58 -8.73 24.12
N ASN A 51 10.31 -8.40 22.85
CA ASN A 51 8.99 -7.96 22.44
C ASN A 51 7.98 -9.11 22.49
N PHE A 52 6.74 -8.80 22.84
CA PHE A 52 5.63 -9.73 22.84
C PHE A 52 4.63 -9.36 21.74
N TYR A 53 4.42 -10.25 20.79
CA TYR A 53 3.57 -9.99 19.62
C TYR A 53 2.18 -10.58 19.84
N LEU A 54 1.17 -9.78 19.49
CA LEU A 54 -0.25 -10.11 19.49
C LEU A 54 -0.75 -10.47 18.10
N ASP A 55 0.01 -10.21 17.02
CA ASP A 55 -0.36 -10.55 15.63
C ASP A 55 -0.25 -12.07 15.38
N LEU A 56 -0.97 -12.89 16.16
CA LEU A 56 -0.82 -14.34 16.23
C LEU A 56 -1.18 -15.06 14.93
N TYR A 57 -1.85 -14.36 14.00
CA TYR A 57 -2.28 -14.89 12.71
C TYR A 57 -1.22 -14.70 11.61
N GLU A 58 -0.23 -13.84 11.84
CA GLU A 58 0.82 -13.52 10.88
C GLU A 58 1.89 -14.62 10.81
N ASP A 59 2.39 -14.90 9.60
CA ASP A 59 3.32 -16.00 9.35
C ASP A 59 4.64 -15.88 10.13
N LYS A 60 5.10 -14.65 10.37
CA LYS A 60 6.34 -14.38 11.10
C LYS A 60 6.14 -14.60 12.60
N GLU A 61 5.05 -14.09 13.15
CA GLU A 61 4.69 -14.16 14.56
C GLU A 61 4.24 -15.58 14.94
N LYS A 62 3.57 -16.33 14.06
CA LYS A 62 3.33 -17.78 14.21
C LYS A 62 4.62 -18.57 14.39
N LYS A 63 5.66 -18.27 13.61
CA LYS A 63 6.98 -18.92 13.75
C LYS A 63 7.68 -18.53 15.05
N TRP A 64 7.50 -17.30 15.51
CA TRP A 64 7.99 -16.85 16.82
C TRP A 64 7.26 -17.60 17.95
N LEU A 65 5.94 -17.66 17.91
CA LEU A 65 5.11 -18.34 18.90
C LEU A 65 5.38 -19.84 18.94
N ALA A 66 5.59 -20.49 17.78
CA ALA A 66 6.00 -21.89 17.69
C ALA A 66 7.26 -22.17 18.52
N LYS A 67 8.27 -21.29 18.40
CA LYS A 67 9.52 -21.39 19.16
C LYS A 67 9.28 -21.16 20.65
N LEU A 68 8.45 -20.17 21.00
CA LEU A 68 8.09 -19.85 22.38
C LEU A 68 7.41 -21.05 23.08
N LEU A 69 6.50 -21.72 22.37
CA LEU A 69 5.76 -22.90 22.87
C LEU A 69 6.53 -24.22 22.72
N ASN A 70 7.72 -24.20 22.12
CA ASN A 70 8.50 -25.39 21.78
C ASN A 70 7.69 -26.40 20.93
N LEU A 71 6.94 -25.88 19.94
CA LEU A 71 6.13 -26.64 19.00
C LEU A 71 6.73 -26.57 17.58
N PRO A 72 6.57 -27.62 16.75
CA PRO A 72 6.88 -27.54 15.33
C PRO A 72 5.98 -26.51 14.63
N VAL A 73 6.55 -25.68 13.76
CA VAL A 73 5.80 -24.64 13.01
C VAL A 73 4.59 -25.24 12.27
N LYS A 74 4.74 -26.40 11.64
CA LYS A 74 3.61 -27.08 10.95
C LYS A 74 2.42 -27.39 11.85
N LYS A 75 2.65 -27.60 13.15
CA LYS A 75 1.57 -27.80 14.11
C LYS A 75 0.89 -26.48 14.48
N MET A 76 1.59 -25.36 14.42
CA MET A 76 0.98 -24.05 14.66
C MET A 76 -0.03 -23.69 13.57
N ASP A 77 0.17 -24.16 12.33
CA ASP A 77 -0.80 -23.97 11.24
C ASP A 77 -2.12 -24.73 11.48
N GLU A 78 -2.09 -25.74 12.36
CA GLU A 78 -3.24 -26.57 12.74
C GLU A 78 -3.90 -26.09 14.05
N ILE A 79 -3.27 -25.16 14.77
CA ILE A 79 -3.74 -24.65 16.07
C ILE A 79 -4.26 -23.23 15.88
N ARG A 80 -5.55 -23.06 16.13
CA ARG A 80 -6.20 -21.76 16.14
C ARG A 80 -6.15 -21.18 17.57
N ILE A 81 -5.41 -20.09 17.74
CA ILE A 81 -5.28 -19.38 19.03
C ILE A 81 -6.02 -18.06 18.92
N GLU A 82 -7.14 -17.95 19.61
CA GLU A 82 -8.08 -16.83 19.50
C GLU A 82 -7.93 -15.78 20.58
N GLY A 83 -7.19 -16.10 21.64
CA GLY A 83 -7.01 -15.15 22.71
C GLY A 83 -5.81 -15.40 23.62
N ILE A 84 -5.55 -14.41 24.44
CA ILE A 84 -4.52 -14.40 25.46
C ILE A 84 -5.20 -14.04 26.78
N PHE A 85 -4.99 -14.86 27.80
CA PHE A 85 -5.58 -14.65 29.12
C PHE A 85 -4.50 -14.71 30.20
N ILE A 86 -4.31 -13.63 30.94
CA ILE A 86 -3.33 -13.53 32.02
C ILE A 86 -4.05 -13.16 33.32
N ASN A 87 -4.13 -14.09 34.26
CA ASN A 87 -4.70 -13.87 35.59
C ASN A 87 -3.65 -13.33 36.59
N GLY A 88 -2.97 -12.25 36.20
CA GLY A 88 -1.90 -11.65 36.98
C GLY A 88 -1.31 -10.44 36.28
N ASP A 89 -0.19 -9.94 36.81
CA ASP A 89 0.56 -8.86 36.18
C ASP A 89 1.30 -9.37 34.94
N PHE A 90 1.37 -8.53 33.90
CA PHE A 90 2.13 -8.80 32.69
C PHE A 90 3.26 -7.79 32.52
N SER A 91 4.50 -8.23 32.66
CA SER A 91 5.68 -7.39 32.51
C SER A 91 6.50 -7.83 31.31
N VAL A 92 6.78 -6.91 30.40
CA VAL A 92 7.55 -7.12 29.17
C VAL A 92 8.70 -6.12 29.16
N ASN A 93 9.95 -6.57 29.06
CA ASN A 93 11.10 -5.67 28.97
C ASN A 93 11.15 -4.97 27.61
N GLY A 94 10.65 -5.62 26.56
CA GLY A 94 10.37 -5.02 25.26
C GLY A 94 8.96 -4.45 25.15
N SER A 95 8.47 -4.33 23.91
CA SER A 95 7.14 -3.80 23.60
C SER A 95 6.08 -4.90 23.50
N ILE A 96 4.82 -4.54 23.76
CA ILE A 96 3.65 -5.37 23.43
C ILE A 96 3.05 -4.80 22.14
N ILE A 97 2.94 -5.65 21.10
CA ILE A 97 2.74 -5.19 19.72
C ILE A 97 1.58 -5.95 19.07
N ASN A 98 0.54 -5.23 18.67
CA ASN A 98 -0.41 -5.62 17.64
C ASN A 98 -0.27 -4.60 16.51
N ALA A 99 0.53 -4.95 15.50
CA ALA A 99 0.83 -4.10 14.34
C ALA A 99 -0.15 -4.30 13.18
N GLU A 100 -1.00 -5.33 13.24
CA GLU A 100 -2.14 -5.45 12.34
C GLU A 100 -3.29 -4.58 12.84
N GLY A 101 -3.78 -3.67 11.99
CA GLY A 101 -4.87 -2.75 12.30
C GLY A 101 -6.25 -3.39 12.15
N ASP A 102 -6.41 -4.37 11.26
CA ASP A 102 -7.72 -4.92 10.93
C ASP A 102 -8.21 -6.00 11.92
N TYR A 103 -7.30 -6.71 12.57
CA TYR A 103 -7.63 -7.83 13.45
C TYR A 103 -6.56 -8.12 14.51
N GLY A 104 -6.95 -8.93 15.50
CA GLY A 104 -6.06 -9.43 16.53
C GLY A 104 -6.80 -10.36 17.49
N PRO A 105 -6.07 -11.06 18.38
CA PRO A 105 -6.66 -11.94 19.38
C PRO A 105 -7.45 -11.14 20.41
N TYR A 106 -8.35 -11.81 21.12
CA TYR A 106 -8.92 -11.25 22.34
C TYR A 106 -7.91 -11.35 23.49
N VAL A 107 -7.58 -10.24 24.13
CA VAL A 107 -6.56 -10.17 25.18
C VAL A 107 -7.21 -9.72 26.49
N PHE A 108 -7.08 -10.53 27.53
CA PHE A 108 -7.53 -10.20 28.88
C PHE A 108 -6.37 -10.29 29.87
N ILE A 109 -6.13 -9.21 30.60
CA ILE A 109 -5.10 -9.12 31.64
C ILE A 109 -5.74 -8.62 32.93
N ASN A 110 -5.76 -9.48 33.95
CA ASN A 110 -6.38 -9.18 35.23
C ASN A 110 -5.55 -8.24 36.12
N GLY A 111 -4.24 -8.13 35.87
CA GLY A 111 -3.31 -7.33 36.66
C GLY A 111 -2.74 -6.13 35.92
N ASN A 112 -1.63 -5.61 36.43
CA ASN A 112 -0.93 -4.46 35.85
C ASN A 112 -0.12 -4.89 34.63
N VAL A 113 0.03 -3.97 33.67
CA VAL A 113 0.91 -4.15 32.51
C VAL A 113 2.11 -3.21 32.62
N ASN A 114 3.31 -3.76 32.50
CA ASN A 114 4.56 -2.99 32.41
C ASN A 114 5.24 -3.33 31.09
N CYS A 115 5.60 -2.33 30.28
CA CYS A 115 6.25 -2.55 28.99
C CYS A 115 7.20 -1.41 28.58
N GLN A 116 8.00 -1.62 27.53
CA GLN A 116 8.71 -0.52 26.86
C GLN A 116 7.69 0.41 26.19
N SER A 117 6.93 -0.13 25.25
CA SER A 117 5.84 0.53 24.54
C SER A 117 4.67 -0.44 24.37
N LEU A 118 3.47 0.09 24.23
CA LEU A 118 2.26 -0.66 23.92
C LEU A 118 1.69 -0.13 22.61
N LEU A 119 1.69 -0.95 21.57
CA LEU A 119 1.07 -0.66 20.27
C LEU A 119 -0.12 -1.59 20.08
N LEU A 120 -1.32 -1.02 19.91
CA LEU A 120 -2.56 -1.77 19.70
C LEU A 120 -3.27 -1.32 18.42
N GLY A 121 -3.46 -2.27 17.50
CA GLY A 121 -4.26 -2.12 16.29
C GLY A 121 -5.61 -2.80 16.45
N GLY A 122 -5.89 -3.84 15.65
CA GLY A 122 -7.19 -4.50 15.54
C GLY A 122 -7.61 -5.45 16.67
N ALA A 123 -6.78 -5.68 17.69
CA ALA A 123 -7.08 -6.57 18.80
C ALA A 123 -8.13 -5.98 19.75
N ASN A 124 -8.90 -6.86 20.41
CA ASN A 124 -9.76 -6.48 21.54
C ASN A 124 -9.01 -6.74 22.85
N VAL A 125 -8.65 -5.69 23.57
CA VAL A 125 -7.76 -5.76 24.73
C VAL A 125 -8.43 -5.18 25.98
N GLU A 126 -8.57 -6.00 27.02
CA GLU A 126 -9.02 -5.59 28.35
C GLU A 126 -7.90 -5.72 29.39
N ILE A 127 -7.57 -4.61 30.06
CA ILE A 127 -6.61 -4.56 31.16
C ILE A 127 -7.34 -4.02 32.40
N LYS A 128 -7.42 -4.84 33.45
CA LYS A 128 -8.21 -4.50 34.65
C LYS A 128 -7.51 -3.51 35.58
N GLU A 129 -6.19 -3.41 35.52
CA GLU A 129 -5.40 -2.51 36.37
C GLU A 129 -4.65 -1.49 35.50
N ASN A 130 -3.47 -1.04 35.95
CA ASN A 130 -2.73 0.05 35.31
C ASN A 130 -1.85 -0.44 34.16
N VAL A 131 -1.71 0.40 33.13
CA VAL A 131 -0.66 0.27 32.12
C VAL A 131 0.47 1.24 32.47
N THR A 132 1.71 0.74 32.52
CA THR A 132 2.91 1.55 32.66
C THR A 132 3.84 1.25 31.50
N ALA A 133 3.96 2.20 30.57
CA ALA A 133 4.88 2.11 29.44
C ALA A 133 6.06 3.08 29.66
N LYS A 134 7.27 2.61 29.34
CA LYS A 134 8.49 3.43 29.41
C LYS A 134 8.49 4.56 28.38
N GLU A 135 7.86 4.38 27.21
CA GLU A 135 7.85 5.35 26.13
C GLU A 135 6.44 5.74 25.67
N VAL A 136 5.82 4.89 24.87
CA VAL A 136 4.62 5.22 24.11
C VAL A 136 3.55 4.16 24.37
N VAL A 137 2.33 4.64 24.63
CA VAL A 137 1.12 3.86 24.38
C VAL A 137 0.48 4.45 23.13
N MET A 138 0.29 3.64 22.10
CA MET A 138 -0.36 4.05 20.86
C MET A 138 -1.44 3.04 20.50
N THR A 139 -2.65 3.53 20.28
CA THR A 139 -3.76 2.74 19.77
C THR A 139 -4.25 3.35 18.47
N TYR A 140 -4.38 2.55 17.42
CA TYR A 140 -4.65 3.06 16.09
C TYR A 140 -5.63 2.16 15.32
N TYR A 141 -6.41 2.77 14.43
CA TYR A 141 -7.34 2.11 13.53
C TYR A 141 -8.57 1.46 14.20
N ASN A 142 -9.77 1.62 13.63
CA ASN A 142 -11.01 1.49 14.40
C ASN A 142 -11.60 0.08 14.51
N HIS A 143 -10.89 -0.94 14.02
CA HIS A 143 -11.34 -2.32 14.09
C HIS A 143 -11.08 -2.97 15.46
N GLY A 144 -10.11 -2.44 16.23
CA GLY A 144 -9.80 -2.90 17.58
C GLY A 144 -10.57 -2.19 18.70
N ASN A 145 -10.38 -2.69 19.91
CA ASN A 145 -10.86 -2.05 21.14
C ASN A 145 -9.81 -2.17 22.24
N PHE A 146 -9.61 -1.10 22.99
CA PHE A 146 -8.75 -1.12 24.16
C PHE A 146 -9.49 -0.53 25.36
N ASN A 147 -9.67 -1.33 26.40
CA ASN A 147 -10.26 -0.90 27.66
C ASN A 147 -9.28 -1.12 28.82
N CYS A 148 -8.81 -0.01 29.42
CA CYS A 148 -7.99 -0.02 30.62
C CYS A 148 -8.81 0.51 31.81
N LEU A 149 -9.20 -0.37 32.74
CA LEU A 149 -9.97 0.07 33.91
C LEU A 149 -9.14 0.87 34.92
N GLY A 150 -7.81 0.81 34.81
CA GLY A 150 -6.88 1.59 35.62
C GLY A 150 -6.37 2.85 34.93
N SER A 151 -5.16 3.25 35.32
CA SER A 151 -4.46 4.40 34.75
C SER A 151 -3.48 4.00 33.63
N ILE A 152 -3.44 4.78 32.55
CA ILE A 152 -2.40 4.70 31.52
C ILE A 152 -1.28 5.67 31.87
N ASN A 153 -0.13 5.14 32.25
CA ASN A 153 1.06 5.88 32.67
C ASN A 153 2.16 5.73 31.62
N SER A 154 2.41 6.77 30.84
CA SER A 154 3.45 6.77 29.81
C SER A 154 3.88 8.19 29.45
N PRO A 155 5.15 8.44 29.06
CA PRO A 155 5.54 9.76 28.58
C PRO A 155 4.68 10.29 27.42
N VAL A 156 4.34 9.41 26.48
CA VAL A 156 3.54 9.71 25.29
C VAL A 156 2.35 8.76 25.22
N PHE A 157 1.14 9.29 24.99
CA PHE A 157 -0.06 8.50 24.73
C PHE A 157 -0.84 9.05 23.54
N ILE A 158 -1.08 8.18 22.55
CA ILE A 158 -1.68 8.53 21.25
C ILE A 158 -2.87 7.59 21.01
N VAL A 159 -4.02 8.17 20.67
CA VAL A 159 -5.20 7.48 20.17
C VAL A 159 -5.55 8.11 18.82
N THR A 160 -5.55 7.31 17.75
CA THR A 160 -5.84 7.77 16.37
C THR A 160 -6.78 6.79 15.70
N ASP A 161 -8.01 7.22 15.45
CA ASP A 161 -9.13 6.42 14.96
C ASP A 161 -9.27 5.07 15.68
N HIS A 162 -9.12 5.01 17.00
CA HIS A 162 -9.25 3.74 17.74
C HIS A 162 -10.28 3.83 18.86
N ASN A 163 -10.94 2.71 19.17
CA ASN A 163 -11.89 2.63 20.26
C ASN A 163 -11.18 2.38 21.60
N THR A 164 -10.67 3.45 22.21
CA THR A 164 -9.89 3.40 23.45
C THR A 164 -10.64 4.01 24.63
N ALA A 165 -10.81 3.24 25.69
CA ALA A 165 -11.41 3.65 26.96
C ALA A 165 -10.41 3.45 28.10
N PHE A 166 -10.31 4.43 29.00
CA PHE A 166 -9.46 4.35 30.19
C PHE A 166 -10.05 5.15 31.36
N ALA A 167 -9.72 4.78 32.60
CA ALA A 167 -10.23 5.48 33.77
C ALA A 167 -9.44 6.77 34.09
N GLU A 168 -8.12 6.73 33.94
CA GLU A 168 -7.22 7.87 34.15
C GLU A 168 -6.03 7.78 33.19
N ARG A 169 -5.41 8.92 32.87
CA ARG A 169 -4.13 8.96 32.17
C ARG A 169 -3.13 9.85 32.92
N LYS A 170 -1.87 9.42 32.95
CA LYS A 170 -0.74 10.18 33.52
C LYS A 170 0.36 10.23 32.46
N ASN A 171 0.30 11.26 31.63
CA ASN A 171 1.23 11.48 30.54
C ASN A 171 1.95 12.81 30.70
N ASP A 172 3.27 12.74 30.83
CA ASP A 172 4.07 13.89 31.23
C ASP A 172 4.59 14.71 30.03
N LEU A 173 4.65 14.13 28.82
CA LEU A 173 5.22 14.80 27.64
C LEU A 173 4.19 15.09 26.56
N PHE A 174 3.40 14.10 26.16
CA PHE A 174 2.49 14.25 25.02
C PHE A 174 1.22 13.42 25.19
N TYR A 175 0.10 14.00 24.75
CA TYR A 175 -1.19 13.33 24.68
C TYR A 175 -1.92 13.79 23.42
N TYR A 176 -2.42 12.83 22.65
CA TYR A 176 -3.28 13.03 21.49
C TYR A 176 -4.39 11.99 21.49
N ASN A 177 -5.62 12.43 21.26
CA ASN A 177 -6.78 11.58 21.05
C ASN A 177 -7.72 12.32 20.11
N ASP A 178 -7.90 11.78 18.90
CA ASP A 178 -8.73 12.35 17.84
C ASP A 178 -10.22 12.41 18.20
N ARG A 179 -10.64 11.71 19.24
CA ARG A 179 -12.02 11.70 19.77
C ARG A 179 -12.24 12.61 20.98
N ASP A 180 -11.19 13.25 21.50
CA ASP A 180 -11.25 14.18 22.64
C ASP A 180 -10.91 15.62 22.22
N GLU A 181 -11.02 16.56 23.17
CA GLU A 181 -10.48 17.91 23.00
C GLU A 181 -8.94 17.88 23.02
N ILE A 182 -8.33 18.22 21.88
CA ILE A 182 -6.88 18.21 21.70
C ILE A 182 -6.30 19.55 22.19
N ASP A 183 -5.18 19.50 22.92
CA ASP A 183 -4.42 20.71 23.25
C ASP A 183 -3.91 21.35 21.94
N PRO A 184 -4.18 22.64 21.66
CA PRO A 184 -3.79 23.27 20.40
C PRO A 184 -2.30 23.12 20.03
N LYS A 185 -1.41 22.92 21.00
CA LYS A 185 0.01 22.69 20.73
C LYS A 185 0.31 21.28 20.18
N ASN A 186 -0.59 20.33 20.40
CA ASN A 186 -0.51 18.93 20.00
C ASN A 186 -1.38 18.62 18.77
N GLU A 187 -2.08 19.61 18.20
CA GLU A 187 -2.88 19.45 17.00
C GLU A 187 -2.01 18.98 15.83
N CYS A 188 -2.53 18.00 15.10
CA CYS A 188 -1.98 17.54 13.83
C CYS A 188 -2.50 18.42 12.68
N GLU A 189 -1.76 18.44 11.58
CA GLU A 189 -2.13 19.17 10.36
C GLU A 189 -2.45 18.17 9.27
N TYR A 190 -3.56 18.34 8.57
CA TYR A 190 -3.89 17.51 7.42
C TYR A 190 -3.30 18.13 6.15
N ASP A 191 -2.54 17.35 5.40
CA ASP A 191 -1.94 17.75 4.14
C ASP A 191 -2.82 17.30 2.96
N ASP A 192 -3.54 18.24 2.36
CA ASP A 192 -4.43 18.01 1.21
C ASP A 192 -3.69 17.47 -0.03
N GLU A 193 -2.37 17.69 -0.15
CA GLU A 193 -1.59 17.22 -1.31
C GLU A 193 -1.19 15.75 -1.19
N THR A 194 -0.86 15.32 0.03
CA THR A 194 -0.41 13.95 0.32
C THR A 194 -1.52 13.05 0.85
N ASP A 195 -2.65 13.62 1.27
CA ASP A 195 -3.74 12.92 1.97
C ASP A 195 -3.24 12.28 3.28
N GLU A 196 -2.30 12.94 3.96
CA GLU A 196 -1.66 12.45 5.18
C GLU A 196 -1.95 13.38 6.38
N GLU A 197 -2.09 12.78 7.57
CA GLU A 197 -2.12 13.52 8.83
C GLU A 197 -0.69 13.70 9.36
N ILE A 198 -0.22 14.95 9.37
CA ILE A 198 1.10 15.36 9.83
C ILE A 198 1.09 15.56 11.34
N ILE A 199 1.94 14.82 12.04
CA ILE A 199 2.03 14.89 13.50
C ILE A 199 2.55 16.24 13.97
N SER A 200 2.05 16.69 15.12
CA SER A 200 2.43 17.97 15.71
C SER A 200 3.95 18.13 15.88
N ASN A 201 4.42 19.36 15.76
CA ASN A 201 5.81 19.72 16.04
C ASN A 201 6.24 19.38 17.48
N GLU A 202 5.31 19.36 18.43
CA GLU A 202 5.60 18.96 19.82
C GLU A 202 5.94 17.48 19.90
N LEU A 203 5.20 16.59 19.21
CA LEU A 203 5.56 15.18 19.15
C LEU A 203 6.89 14.97 18.42
N ARG A 204 7.10 15.60 17.25
CA ARG A 204 8.35 15.46 16.46
C ARG A 204 9.59 15.82 17.28
N LYS A 205 9.52 16.83 18.15
CA LYS A 205 10.62 17.22 19.04
C LYS A 205 11.00 16.11 20.02
N LEU A 206 10.10 15.20 20.39
CA LEU A 206 10.35 14.14 21.36
C LEU A 206 11.01 12.90 20.73
N LEU A 207 10.80 12.70 19.44
CA LEU A 207 11.26 11.53 18.70
C LEU A 207 12.79 11.52 18.52
N ASP A 208 13.36 10.32 18.49
CA ASP A 208 14.77 10.10 18.18
C ASP A 208 15.08 10.35 16.70
N ASN A 209 14.17 9.90 15.81
CA ASN A 209 14.23 10.21 14.39
C ASN A 209 13.33 11.43 14.06
N PRO A 210 13.90 12.62 13.81
CA PRO A 210 13.12 13.81 13.52
C PRO A 210 12.48 13.78 12.11
N LEU A 211 12.85 12.82 11.27
CA LEU A 211 12.28 12.65 9.92
C LEU A 211 10.88 12.04 9.92
N ILE A 212 10.42 11.53 11.07
CA ILE A 212 9.05 11.06 11.23
C ILE A 212 8.08 12.26 11.21
N GLU A 213 7.09 12.16 10.34
CA GLU A 213 6.11 13.18 9.99
C GLU A 213 4.67 12.71 10.13
N THR A 214 4.41 11.40 10.09
CA THR A 214 3.05 10.86 10.22
C THR A 214 2.94 9.84 11.36
N PHE A 215 1.71 9.58 11.81
CA PHE A 215 1.45 8.51 12.77
C PHE A 215 1.79 7.13 12.19
N GLU A 216 1.53 6.89 10.90
CA GLU A 216 1.89 5.64 10.22
C GLU A 216 3.41 5.39 10.27
N GLU A 217 4.22 6.42 10.07
CA GLU A 217 5.69 6.29 10.18
C GLU A 217 6.14 5.95 11.61
N LEU A 218 5.53 6.56 12.62
CA LEU A 218 5.80 6.25 14.03
C LEU A 218 5.35 4.83 14.41
N GLU A 219 4.17 4.43 13.95
CA GLU A 219 3.62 3.10 14.12
C GLU A 219 4.59 2.03 13.59
N ARG A 220 5.16 2.24 12.39
CA ARG A 220 6.16 1.30 11.82
C ARG A 220 7.42 1.15 12.68
N ASP A 221 7.83 2.19 13.41
CA ASP A 221 8.92 2.10 14.39
C ASP A 221 8.50 1.30 15.63
N LEU A 222 7.32 1.60 16.18
CA LEU A 222 6.76 0.88 17.33
C LEU A 222 6.51 -0.60 17.03
N ALA A 223 6.06 -0.94 15.81
CA ALA A 223 5.83 -2.30 15.34
C ALA A 223 7.14 -3.12 15.22
N ARG A 224 8.29 -2.44 15.07
CA ARG A 224 9.63 -3.05 15.15
C ARG A 224 10.11 -3.20 16.60
N GLY A 225 9.33 -2.71 17.58
CA GLY A 225 9.66 -2.66 19.00
C GLY A 225 10.80 -1.70 19.31
N GLU A 226 10.94 -0.65 18.50
CA GLU A 226 12.02 0.32 18.63
C GLU A 226 11.84 1.21 19.86
N LEU A 227 12.97 1.74 20.33
CA LEU A 227 12.94 2.89 21.22
C LEU A 227 12.80 4.15 20.37
N VAL A 228 11.71 4.90 20.54
CA VAL A 228 11.37 6.03 19.65
C VAL A 228 11.58 7.39 20.31
N LEU A 229 11.69 7.48 21.64
CA LEU A 229 11.90 8.75 22.32
C LEU A 229 13.39 8.99 22.60
N LYS A 230 13.89 10.17 22.20
CA LYS A 230 15.30 10.57 22.40
C LYS A 230 15.78 10.47 23.85
N GLN A 231 14.88 10.70 24.82
CA GLN A 231 15.21 10.67 26.26
C GLN A 231 15.64 9.29 26.75
N ASN A 232 15.27 8.23 26.02
CA ASN A 232 15.58 6.85 26.37
C ASN A 232 16.89 6.34 25.76
N ASN A 233 17.62 7.20 25.05
CA ASN A 233 18.90 6.93 24.38
C ASN A 233 18.84 5.65 23.51
N PRO A 234 18.05 5.65 22.42
CA PRO A 234 17.96 4.50 21.52
C PRO A 234 19.35 4.08 21.00
N PRO A 235 19.56 2.78 20.71
CA PRO A 235 20.82 2.31 20.12
C PRO A 235 21.07 2.95 18.75
N ALA A 236 22.30 3.41 18.52
CA ALA A 236 22.69 3.97 17.23
C ALA A 236 22.47 2.96 16.08
N LYS A 237 21.82 3.42 15.01
CA LYS A 237 21.54 2.60 13.82
C LYS A 237 22.75 2.53 12.91
N THR A 238 22.94 1.38 12.25
CA THR A 238 24.01 1.18 11.28
C THR A 238 23.50 1.36 9.85
N TYR A 239 24.39 1.46 8.87
CA TYR A 239 23.99 1.41 7.46
C TYR A 239 23.22 0.13 7.13
N GLN A 240 23.65 -1.02 7.67
CA GLN A 240 22.96 -2.31 7.44
C GLN A 240 21.52 -2.29 7.94
N TYR A 241 21.25 -1.63 9.06
CA TYR A 241 19.89 -1.45 9.57
C TYR A 241 19.02 -0.69 8.56
N TRP A 242 19.49 0.45 8.06
CA TRP A 242 18.75 1.25 7.07
C TRP A 242 18.60 0.52 5.74
N HIS A 243 19.62 -0.21 5.31
CA HIS A 243 19.57 -1.08 4.15
C HIS A 243 18.44 -2.10 4.26
N ASP A 244 18.40 -2.88 5.35
CA ASP A 244 17.39 -3.94 5.52
C ASP A 244 15.98 -3.36 5.70
N ARG A 245 15.89 -2.16 6.30
CA ARG A 245 14.65 -1.42 6.47
C ARG A 245 14.07 -0.97 5.13
N VAL A 246 14.87 -0.31 4.29
CA VAL A 246 14.47 0.14 2.93
C VAL A 246 14.20 -1.05 2.01
N LEU A 247 14.95 -2.14 2.15
CA LEU A 247 14.71 -3.37 1.39
C LEU A 247 13.33 -3.96 1.68
N ALA A 248 12.88 -3.91 2.93
CA ALA A 248 11.56 -4.39 3.33
C ALA A 248 10.43 -3.45 2.90
N ASN A 249 10.66 -2.13 2.97
CA ASN A 249 9.70 -1.13 2.53
C ASN A 249 10.43 0.10 1.95
N TYR A 250 10.28 0.34 0.64
CA TYR A 250 10.96 1.45 -0.05
C TYR A 250 10.58 2.83 0.52
N ARG A 251 9.39 2.98 1.11
CA ARG A 251 8.92 4.24 1.71
C ARG A 251 9.77 4.66 2.91
N ASP A 252 10.40 3.70 3.59
CA ASP A 252 11.29 3.99 4.71
C ASP A 252 12.56 4.74 4.27
N LEU A 253 12.84 4.89 2.96
CA LEU A 253 13.90 5.77 2.45
C LEU A 253 13.72 7.22 2.92
N LYS A 254 12.46 7.68 3.10
CA LYS A 254 12.13 9.01 3.67
C LYS A 254 12.72 9.21 5.06
N LEU A 255 12.77 8.13 5.86
CA LEU A 255 13.18 8.14 7.26
C LEU A 255 14.68 7.96 7.46
N VAL A 256 15.46 7.78 6.39
CA VAL A 256 16.91 7.54 6.46
C VAL A 256 17.66 8.86 6.72
N PRO A 257 18.45 8.95 7.81
CA PRO A 257 19.31 10.10 8.06
C PRO A 257 20.29 10.34 6.92
N LYS A 258 20.63 11.62 6.70
CA LYS A 258 21.47 12.05 5.56
C LYS A 258 22.80 11.30 5.47
N GLU A 259 23.43 10.96 6.60
CA GLU A 259 24.68 10.21 6.62
C GLU A 259 24.57 8.77 6.10
N PHE A 260 23.37 8.19 6.10
CA PHE A 260 23.11 6.82 5.62
C PHE A 260 22.39 6.78 4.27
N LYS A 261 21.81 7.90 3.82
CA LYS A 261 21.11 8.00 2.53
C LYS A 261 22.09 8.13 1.37
N THR A 262 22.81 7.04 1.10
CA THR A 262 23.80 6.95 0.02
C THR A 262 23.15 6.71 -1.34
N GLU A 263 23.88 6.98 -2.42
CA GLU A 263 23.46 6.64 -3.78
C GLU A 263 23.16 5.13 -3.94
N GLU A 264 23.92 4.28 -3.24
CA GLU A 264 23.70 2.83 -3.22
C GLU A 264 22.33 2.48 -2.63
N LEU A 265 21.96 3.08 -1.50
CA LEU A 265 20.69 2.85 -0.84
C LEU A 265 19.51 3.42 -1.64
N CYS A 266 19.67 4.60 -2.24
CA CYS A 266 18.68 5.16 -3.16
C CYS A 266 18.47 4.26 -4.38
N ASN A 267 19.55 3.77 -4.98
CA ASN A 267 19.48 2.83 -6.10
C ASN A 267 18.83 1.50 -5.70
N LEU A 268 19.04 1.00 -4.48
CA LEU A 268 18.33 -0.17 -3.97
C LEU A 268 16.81 0.04 -4.01
N ALA A 269 16.32 1.15 -3.46
CA ALA A 269 14.89 1.48 -3.44
C ALA A 269 14.34 1.67 -4.86
N LEU A 270 15.06 2.39 -5.73
CA LEU A 270 14.67 2.65 -7.12
C LEU A 270 14.68 1.39 -8.00
N ASN A 271 15.52 0.40 -7.66
CA ASN A 271 15.49 -0.90 -8.32
C ASN A 271 14.26 -1.72 -7.94
N ILE A 272 13.69 -1.51 -6.75
CA ILE A 272 12.40 -2.10 -6.34
C ILE A 272 11.26 -1.39 -7.07
N THR A 273 11.20 -0.06 -7.00
CA THR A 273 10.14 0.74 -7.61
C THR A 273 10.57 2.18 -7.90
N PHE A 274 10.11 2.75 -9.03
CA PHE A 274 10.36 4.17 -9.32
C PHE A 274 9.64 5.09 -8.33
N HIS A 275 8.60 4.62 -7.63
CA HIS A 275 7.89 5.39 -6.59
C HIS A 275 8.77 5.77 -5.38
N ALA A 276 10.02 5.26 -5.29
CA ALA A 276 10.98 5.70 -4.30
C ALA A 276 11.66 7.04 -4.63
N LEU A 277 11.57 7.51 -5.89
CA LEU A 277 12.26 8.73 -6.34
C LEU A 277 11.92 9.99 -5.50
N PRO A 278 10.66 10.23 -5.07
CA PRO A 278 10.33 11.37 -4.21
C PRO A 278 11.09 11.41 -2.87
N PHE A 279 11.64 10.27 -2.41
CA PHE A 279 12.39 10.19 -1.15
C PHE A 279 13.91 10.32 -1.34
N VAL A 280 14.38 10.43 -2.59
CA VAL A 280 15.78 10.64 -2.95
C VAL A 280 16.11 12.12 -2.84
N ASP A 281 17.25 12.44 -2.21
CA ASP A 281 17.70 13.82 -2.11
C ASP A 281 17.93 14.41 -3.50
N GLN A 282 17.47 15.65 -3.73
CA GLN A 282 17.50 16.32 -5.04
C GLN A 282 18.91 16.35 -5.68
N ASP A 283 19.96 16.49 -4.87
CA ASP A 283 21.36 16.49 -5.33
C ASP A 283 21.80 15.14 -5.96
N LEU A 284 21.07 14.06 -5.71
CA LEU A 284 21.32 12.72 -6.27
C LEU A 284 20.48 12.43 -7.53
N ILE A 285 19.48 13.28 -7.84
CA ILE A 285 18.64 13.12 -9.02
C ILE A 285 19.37 13.74 -10.23
N THR A 286 19.59 12.91 -11.26
CA THR A 286 20.29 13.31 -12.48
C THR A 286 19.49 12.93 -13.71
N SER A 287 19.75 13.58 -14.85
CA SER A 287 19.13 13.21 -16.12
C SER A 287 19.40 11.74 -16.50
N GLU A 288 20.59 11.22 -16.20
CA GLU A 288 20.94 9.81 -16.44
C GLU A 288 20.10 8.86 -15.59
N LEU A 289 19.89 9.19 -14.31
CA LEU A 289 19.01 8.42 -13.44
C LEU A 289 17.57 8.44 -13.95
N CYS A 290 17.06 9.62 -14.34
CA CYS A 290 15.70 9.76 -14.87
C CYS A 290 15.52 8.93 -16.16
N GLU A 291 16.48 8.99 -17.09
CA GLU A 291 16.45 8.18 -18.30
C GLU A 291 16.48 6.68 -17.97
N LYS A 292 17.31 6.26 -17.01
CA LYS A 292 17.39 4.85 -16.56
C LYS A 292 16.07 4.36 -16.00
N LEU A 293 15.38 5.16 -15.18
CA LEU A 293 14.07 4.81 -14.62
C LEU A 293 13.01 4.68 -15.72
N VAL A 294 12.91 5.69 -16.60
CA VAL A 294 11.97 5.72 -17.72
C VAL A 294 12.23 4.60 -18.72
N SER A 295 13.49 4.23 -18.94
CA SER A 295 13.87 3.10 -19.80
C SER A 295 13.47 1.74 -19.22
N LYS A 296 13.30 1.64 -17.90
CA LYS A 296 12.84 0.42 -17.23
C LYS A 296 11.32 0.34 -17.23
N ASP A 297 10.65 1.47 -16.99
CA ASP A 297 9.19 1.59 -17.02
C ASP A 297 8.80 3.02 -17.43
N GLY A 298 8.07 3.16 -18.54
CA GLY A 298 7.64 4.47 -19.04
C GLY A 298 6.73 5.23 -18.08
N PHE A 299 6.08 4.55 -17.13
CA PHE A 299 5.29 5.20 -16.06
C PHE A 299 6.16 5.94 -15.04
N ALA A 300 7.47 5.71 -15.01
CA ALA A 300 8.36 6.44 -14.10
C ALA A 300 8.34 7.96 -14.35
N ILE A 301 7.95 8.42 -15.55
CA ILE A 301 7.85 9.84 -15.88
C ILE A 301 6.98 10.63 -14.90
N GLN A 302 5.97 9.99 -14.28
CA GLN A 302 5.03 10.65 -13.35
C GLN A 302 5.68 11.12 -12.02
N VAL A 303 6.84 10.56 -11.66
CA VAL A 303 7.56 10.93 -10.43
C VAL A 303 8.86 11.68 -10.70
N ILE A 304 9.22 11.88 -11.98
CA ILE A 304 10.41 12.63 -12.36
C ILE A 304 10.16 14.12 -12.06
N PRO A 305 11.08 14.83 -11.40
CA PRO A 305 10.94 16.27 -11.20
C PRO A 305 10.85 17.02 -12.54
N ASP A 306 9.98 18.04 -12.60
CA ASP A 306 9.64 18.76 -13.83
C ASP A 306 10.87 19.28 -14.58
N GLU A 307 11.92 19.73 -13.86
CA GLU A 307 13.16 20.23 -14.45
C GLU A 307 13.93 19.19 -15.28
N PHE A 308 13.68 17.89 -15.08
CA PHE A 308 14.27 16.79 -15.83
C PHE A 308 13.35 16.26 -16.95
N ILE A 309 12.07 16.67 -17.00
CA ILE A 309 11.15 16.24 -18.03
C ILE A 309 11.42 17.03 -19.31
N THR A 310 12.16 16.40 -20.23
CA THR A 310 12.44 16.95 -21.57
C THR A 310 11.58 16.28 -22.63
N LYS A 311 11.60 16.85 -23.85
CA LYS A 311 11.03 16.20 -25.02
C LYS A 311 11.62 14.82 -25.25
N GLU A 312 12.95 14.68 -25.17
CA GLU A 312 13.65 13.41 -25.38
C GLU A 312 13.23 12.37 -24.35
N LEU A 313 13.13 12.76 -23.07
CA LEU A 313 12.67 11.86 -22.00
C LEU A 313 11.20 11.47 -22.20
N SER A 314 10.37 12.39 -22.66
CA SER A 314 8.95 12.13 -22.97
C SER A 314 8.79 11.09 -24.09
N PHE A 315 9.60 11.19 -25.15
CA PHE A 315 9.66 10.17 -26.20
C PHE A 315 10.15 8.83 -25.64
N LYS A 316 11.19 8.83 -24.80
CA LYS A 316 11.68 7.62 -24.13
C LYS A 316 10.60 6.95 -23.27
N ALA A 317 9.79 7.73 -22.56
CA ALA A 317 8.68 7.21 -21.77
C ALA A 317 7.60 6.59 -22.66
N ALA A 318 7.29 7.24 -23.79
CA ALA A 318 6.39 6.69 -24.80
C ALA A 318 6.91 5.39 -25.42
N GLU A 319 8.22 5.24 -25.64
CA GLU A 319 8.83 3.99 -26.12
C GLU A 319 8.69 2.83 -25.12
N ASN A 320 8.77 3.14 -23.83
CA ASN A 320 8.76 2.15 -22.74
C ASN A 320 7.39 1.94 -22.10
N GLY A 321 6.33 2.49 -22.71
CA GLY A 321 4.94 2.32 -22.30
C GLY A 321 4.56 3.27 -21.16
N THR A 322 3.86 4.34 -21.50
CA THR A 322 3.33 5.34 -20.56
C THR A 322 1.92 5.77 -20.97
N MET A 323 1.36 6.78 -20.30
CA MET A 323 0.08 7.42 -20.66
C MET A 323 0.30 8.86 -21.10
N LEU A 324 -0.52 9.33 -22.04
CA LEU A 324 -0.38 10.67 -22.62
C LEU A 324 -0.54 11.76 -21.54
N ARG A 325 -1.52 11.61 -20.64
CA ARG A 325 -1.76 12.51 -19.50
C ARG A 325 -0.59 12.66 -18.51
N LEU A 326 0.40 11.78 -18.55
CA LEU A 326 1.61 11.84 -17.70
C LEU A 326 2.76 12.62 -18.37
N ILE A 327 2.57 13.03 -19.63
CA ILE A 327 3.53 13.83 -20.38
C ILE A 327 3.00 15.27 -20.42
N PRO A 328 3.86 16.29 -20.20
CA PRO A 328 3.49 17.70 -20.37
C PRO A 328 2.98 18.00 -21.79
N GLU A 329 1.87 18.73 -21.89
CA GLU A 329 1.21 19.05 -23.17
C GLU A 329 2.12 19.80 -24.16
N GLU A 330 3.06 20.59 -23.66
CA GLU A 330 4.06 21.31 -24.48
C GLU A 330 4.94 20.41 -25.34
N TYR A 331 5.07 19.12 -24.98
CA TYR A 331 5.83 18.13 -25.74
C TYR A 331 4.96 17.32 -26.70
N TYR A 332 3.64 17.53 -26.73
CA TYR A 332 2.75 16.77 -27.59
C TYR A 332 3.05 17.02 -29.07
N SER A 333 3.03 15.93 -29.81
CA SER A 333 3.10 15.90 -31.26
C SER A 333 2.37 14.67 -31.76
N GLU A 334 1.89 14.66 -33.01
CA GLU A 334 1.23 13.49 -33.59
C GLU A 334 2.11 12.23 -33.45
N GLU A 335 3.43 12.37 -33.67
CA GLU A 335 4.40 11.30 -33.52
C GLU A 335 4.44 10.74 -32.09
N LEU A 336 4.56 11.61 -31.09
CA LEU A 336 4.60 11.20 -29.68
C LEU A 336 3.31 10.51 -29.25
N ILE A 337 2.15 11.07 -29.62
CA ILE A 337 0.84 10.51 -29.26
C ILE A 337 0.69 9.11 -29.85
N LEU A 338 1.03 8.94 -31.13
CA LEU A 338 1.00 7.62 -31.79
C LEU A 338 1.97 6.64 -31.14
N LEU A 339 3.14 7.11 -30.70
CA LEU A 339 4.13 6.29 -30.01
C LEU A 339 3.61 5.79 -28.65
N VAL A 340 2.99 6.67 -27.86
CA VAL A 340 2.31 6.31 -26.60
C VAL A 340 1.25 5.25 -26.87
N PHE A 341 0.41 5.45 -27.88
CA PHE A 341 -0.69 4.53 -28.19
C PHE A 341 -0.21 3.17 -28.67
N LYS A 342 0.90 3.15 -29.42
CA LYS A 342 1.50 1.93 -29.95
C LYS A 342 2.11 1.07 -28.84
N ASN A 343 2.76 1.68 -27.86
CA ASN A 343 3.45 0.96 -26.78
C ASN A 343 2.63 0.85 -25.49
N GLY A 344 1.48 1.51 -25.41
CA GLY A 344 0.57 1.44 -24.28
C GLY A 344 0.04 0.02 -24.04
N LYS A 345 0.11 -0.44 -22.79
CA LYS A 345 -0.40 -1.76 -22.36
C LYS A 345 -1.94 -1.84 -22.40
N HIS A 346 -2.61 -0.69 -22.37
CA HIS A 346 -4.08 -0.57 -22.35
C HIS A 346 -4.60 0.07 -23.63
N GLU A 347 -5.92 0.07 -23.81
CA GLU A 347 -6.55 0.86 -24.86
C GLU A 347 -6.30 2.35 -24.58
N PRO A 348 -5.76 3.11 -25.54
CA PRO A 348 -5.48 4.52 -25.33
C PRO A 348 -6.79 5.28 -25.11
N ASP A 349 -6.79 6.14 -24.09
CA ASP A 349 -7.87 7.10 -23.94
C ASP A 349 -7.67 8.24 -24.94
N ILE A 350 -8.35 8.14 -26.09
CA ILE A 350 -8.28 9.16 -27.13
C ILE A 350 -8.87 10.50 -26.66
N ASN A 351 -9.62 10.54 -25.56
CA ASN A 351 -10.09 11.80 -24.98
C ASN A 351 -8.94 12.59 -24.32
N ASP A 352 -7.81 11.95 -24.01
CA ASP A 352 -6.60 12.65 -23.53
C ASP A 352 -5.90 13.44 -24.66
N VAL A 353 -6.29 13.22 -25.92
CA VAL A 353 -5.67 13.89 -27.07
C VAL A 353 -6.38 15.23 -27.34
N PRO A 354 -5.66 16.37 -27.32
CA PRO A 354 -6.25 17.65 -27.68
C PRO A 354 -6.79 17.63 -29.11
N SER A 355 -7.95 18.25 -29.34
CA SER A 355 -8.63 18.24 -30.65
C SER A 355 -7.77 18.80 -31.78
N SER A 356 -6.79 19.65 -31.49
CA SER A 356 -5.81 20.15 -32.46
C SER A 356 -4.92 19.07 -33.08
N PHE A 357 -4.75 17.92 -32.42
CA PHE A 357 -3.99 16.77 -32.92
C PHE A 357 -4.90 15.69 -33.54
N ILE A 358 -6.22 15.82 -33.42
CA ILE A 358 -7.17 14.90 -34.05
C ILE A 358 -7.35 15.30 -35.51
N THR A 359 -6.38 14.91 -36.35
CA THR A 359 -6.40 15.11 -37.80
C THR A 359 -6.84 13.83 -38.52
N GLU A 360 -7.26 13.94 -39.78
CA GLU A 360 -7.58 12.77 -40.60
C GLU A 360 -6.38 11.81 -40.71
N ASN A 361 -5.18 12.36 -40.90
CA ASN A 361 -3.93 11.59 -40.98
C ASN A 361 -3.60 10.90 -39.65
N PHE A 362 -3.77 11.58 -38.53
CA PHE A 362 -3.61 10.98 -37.20
C PHE A 362 -4.56 9.78 -37.01
N LEU A 363 -5.84 9.92 -37.37
CA LEU A 363 -6.82 8.85 -37.25
C LEU A 363 -6.52 7.66 -38.18
N VAL A 364 -5.92 7.89 -39.35
CA VAL A 364 -5.42 6.81 -40.21
C VAL A 364 -4.34 6.01 -39.48
N GLU A 365 -3.33 6.66 -38.91
CA GLU A 365 -2.27 5.97 -38.18
C GLU A 365 -2.79 5.28 -36.91
N TYR A 366 -3.73 5.91 -36.19
CA TYR A 366 -4.42 5.34 -35.03
C TYR A 366 -5.11 4.01 -35.35
N VAL A 367 -5.79 3.91 -36.49
CA VAL A 367 -6.40 2.65 -36.93
C VAL A 367 -5.33 1.65 -37.38
N LYS A 368 -4.25 2.10 -38.03
CA LYS A 368 -3.15 1.23 -38.48
C LYS A 368 -2.42 0.55 -37.31
N ILE A 369 -2.36 1.17 -36.14
CA ILE A 369 -1.81 0.56 -34.91
C ILE A 369 -2.81 -0.32 -34.15
N GLY A 370 -4.02 -0.53 -34.68
CA GLY A 370 -5.01 -1.44 -34.12
C GLY A 370 -5.84 -0.88 -32.97
N LYS A 371 -5.75 0.43 -32.69
CA LYS A 371 -6.44 1.10 -31.58
C LYS A 371 -7.78 1.75 -31.99
N GLY A 372 -8.34 1.40 -33.15
CA GLY A 372 -9.49 2.09 -33.74
C GLY A 372 -10.83 2.00 -32.98
N LEU A 373 -10.92 1.38 -31.80
CA LEU A 373 -12.19 1.10 -31.13
C LEU A 373 -13.10 2.33 -30.98
N TRP A 374 -12.51 3.50 -30.70
CA TRP A 374 -13.23 4.76 -30.47
C TRP A 374 -13.37 5.66 -31.71
N LEU A 375 -12.96 5.20 -32.90
CA LEU A 375 -12.94 5.99 -34.13
C LEU A 375 -14.31 6.65 -34.44
N ASP A 376 -15.40 5.92 -34.25
CA ASP A 376 -16.76 6.39 -34.55
C ASP A 376 -17.13 7.63 -33.74
N LYS A 377 -16.81 7.62 -32.44
CA LYS A 377 -17.05 8.73 -31.53
C LYS A 377 -16.19 9.92 -31.93
N VAL A 378 -14.89 9.69 -32.11
CA VAL A 378 -13.89 10.74 -32.34
C VAL A 378 -14.12 11.45 -33.68
N CYS A 379 -14.42 10.70 -34.74
CA CYS A 379 -14.77 11.28 -36.05
C CYS A 379 -16.00 12.19 -35.95
N LYS A 380 -17.04 11.75 -35.22
CA LYS A 380 -18.27 12.53 -35.06
C LYS A 380 -18.04 13.83 -34.29
N GLU A 381 -17.26 13.79 -33.22
CA GLU A 381 -16.97 14.95 -32.38
C GLU A 381 -16.09 16.00 -33.08
N ASN A 382 -15.22 15.56 -34.00
CA ASN A 382 -14.29 16.43 -34.73
C ASN A 382 -14.73 16.73 -36.17
N GLY A 383 -15.91 16.25 -36.60
CA GLY A 383 -16.44 16.50 -37.96
C GLY A 383 -15.63 15.85 -39.09
N ILE A 384 -14.95 14.73 -38.81
CA ILE A 384 -14.11 14.00 -39.78
C ILE A 384 -14.93 12.86 -40.41
N ASP A 385 -14.80 12.66 -41.72
CA ASP A 385 -15.44 11.54 -42.40
C ASP A 385 -14.73 10.21 -42.09
N LYS A 386 -15.36 9.40 -41.22
CA LYS A 386 -14.89 8.06 -40.87
C LYS A 386 -14.63 7.18 -42.10
N LEU A 387 -15.49 7.23 -43.12
CA LEU A 387 -15.33 6.35 -44.29
C LEU A 387 -14.09 6.75 -45.10
N GLN A 388 -13.78 8.05 -45.17
CA GLN A 388 -12.57 8.55 -45.81
C GLN A 388 -11.31 8.06 -45.06
N VAL A 389 -11.29 8.16 -43.73
CA VAL A 389 -10.20 7.60 -42.90
C VAL A 389 -10.00 6.11 -43.16
N LEU A 390 -11.08 5.32 -43.10
CA LEU A 390 -10.99 3.87 -43.31
C LEU A 390 -10.51 3.50 -44.71
N LYS A 391 -10.92 4.26 -45.74
CA LYS A 391 -10.41 4.06 -47.11
C LYS A 391 -8.90 4.31 -47.21
N GLN A 392 -8.39 5.37 -46.57
CA GLN A 392 -6.95 5.64 -46.55
C GLN A 392 -6.15 4.57 -45.79
N VAL A 393 -6.72 3.99 -44.73
CA VAL A 393 -6.13 2.83 -44.06
C VAL A 393 -6.09 1.62 -45.01
N ILE A 394 -7.15 1.38 -45.77
CA ILE A 394 -7.17 0.33 -46.81
C ILE A 394 -6.09 0.62 -47.85
N ASP A 395 -5.99 1.84 -48.37
CA ASP A 395 -4.99 2.23 -49.37
C ASP A 395 -3.54 2.05 -48.87
N SER A 396 -3.34 2.06 -47.55
CA SER A 396 -2.02 1.91 -46.92
C SER A 396 -1.47 0.48 -46.95
N GLY A 397 -2.29 -0.54 -47.21
CA GLY A 397 -1.83 -1.92 -47.34
C GLY A 397 -2.80 -2.97 -46.81
N ILE A 398 -2.77 -4.16 -47.42
CA ILE A 398 -3.67 -5.28 -47.08
C ILE A 398 -3.49 -5.77 -45.64
N GLN A 399 -2.31 -5.60 -45.05
CA GLN A 399 -2.03 -5.98 -43.67
C GLN A 399 -2.88 -5.23 -42.63
N TYR A 400 -3.44 -4.07 -42.99
CA TYR A 400 -4.27 -3.27 -42.07
C TYR A 400 -5.75 -3.64 -42.11
N LEU A 401 -6.18 -4.53 -43.02
CA LEU A 401 -7.58 -4.96 -43.10
C LEU A 401 -8.07 -5.59 -41.80
N ASP A 402 -7.18 -6.22 -41.01
CA ASP A 402 -7.56 -6.81 -39.73
C ASP A 402 -8.11 -5.77 -38.75
N ASN A 403 -7.47 -4.60 -38.68
CA ASN A 403 -7.84 -3.51 -37.78
C ASN A 403 -9.22 -2.93 -38.17
N ILE A 404 -9.53 -2.92 -39.47
CA ILE A 404 -10.82 -2.45 -39.99
C ILE A 404 -11.89 -3.51 -39.80
N PHE A 405 -11.65 -4.74 -40.25
CA PHE A 405 -12.65 -5.81 -40.21
C PHE A 405 -12.93 -6.31 -38.80
N GLY A 406 -12.01 -6.10 -37.86
CA GLY A 406 -12.24 -6.28 -36.43
C GLY A 406 -13.36 -5.39 -35.91
N ASN A 407 -13.22 -4.07 -36.05
CA ASN A 407 -14.03 -3.08 -35.33
C ASN A 407 -14.97 -2.23 -36.20
N HIS A 408 -14.69 -2.09 -37.50
CA HIS A 408 -15.43 -1.24 -38.44
C HIS A 408 -15.88 -1.97 -39.71
N PHE A 409 -16.27 -3.23 -39.57
CA PHE A 409 -16.75 -4.05 -40.69
C PHE A 409 -18.09 -3.53 -41.24
N SER A 410 -18.08 -3.05 -42.48
CA SER A 410 -19.25 -2.55 -43.21
C SER A 410 -19.19 -2.90 -44.69
N LYS A 411 -20.33 -2.83 -45.39
CA LYS A 411 -20.40 -3.09 -46.84
C LYS A 411 -19.46 -2.16 -47.61
N GLU A 412 -19.46 -0.89 -47.25
CA GLU A 412 -18.65 0.15 -47.87
C GLU A 412 -17.15 -0.14 -47.75
N THR A 413 -16.69 -0.55 -46.55
CA THR A 413 -15.28 -0.92 -46.33
C THR A 413 -14.89 -2.20 -47.07
N VAL A 414 -15.81 -3.17 -47.17
CA VAL A 414 -15.56 -4.44 -47.87
C VAL A 414 -15.51 -4.25 -49.38
N ASP A 415 -16.48 -3.53 -49.95
CA ASP A 415 -16.54 -3.26 -51.39
C ASP A 415 -15.30 -2.47 -51.85
N TYR A 416 -14.87 -1.48 -51.06
CA TYR A 416 -13.66 -0.72 -51.35
C TYR A 416 -12.40 -1.58 -51.24
N ALA A 417 -12.23 -2.34 -50.15
CA ALA A 417 -11.09 -3.25 -49.98
C ALA A 417 -11.05 -4.31 -51.09
N PHE A 418 -12.20 -4.87 -51.50
CA PHE A 418 -12.27 -5.81 -52.62
C PHE A 418 -11.85 -5.16 -53.95
N SER A 419 -12.24 -3.91 -54.19
CA SER A 419 -11.87 -3.20 -55.42
C SER A 419 -10.34 -3.07 -55.60
N ILE A 420 -9.61 -2.98 -54.48
CA ILE A 420 -8.15 -2.85 -54.44
C ILE A 420 -7.48 -4.23 -54.39
N TYR A 421 -7.94 -5.12 -53.51
CA TYR A 421 -7.22 -6.34 -53.11
C TYR A 421 -7.78 -7.66 -53.66
N LYS A 422 -8.82 -7.67 -54.49
CA LYS A 422 -9.42 -8.92 -55.03
C LYS A 422 -8.43 -9.89 -55.69
N ASN A 423 -7.31 -9.38 -56.22
CA ASN A 423 -6.28 -10.17 -56.89
C ASN A 423 -5.05 -10.42 -56.00
N ASP A 424 -5.05 -9.90 -54.77
CA ASP A 424 -4.00 -10.11 -53.79
C ASP A 424 -4.09 -11.53 -53.22
N GLU A 425 -2.95 -12.19 -53.06
CA GLU A 425 -2.88 -13.57 -52.60
C GLU A 425 -3.43 -13.75 -51.17
N ASP A 426 -3.35 -12.69 -50.35
CA ASP A 426 -3.77 -12.70 -48.96
C ASP A 426 -5.26 -12.38 -48.75
N TRP A 427 -5.97 -11.86 -49.76
CA TRP A 427 -7.38 -11.48 -49.65
C TRP A 427 -8.27 -12.62 -49.14
N ASN A 428 -8.09 -13.82 -49.70
CA ASN A 428 -8.87 -15.00 -49.31
C ASN A 428 -8.67 -15.36 -47.84
N LYS A 429 -7.53 -15.04 -47.23
CA LYS A 429 -7.29 -15.28 -45.79
C LYS A 429 -8.22 -14.42 -44.93
N TYR A 430 -8.42 -13.15 -45.29
CA TYR A 430 -9.34 -12.25 -44.58
C TYR A 430 -10.80 -12.66 -44.76
N VAL A 431 -11.21 -13.06 -45.97
CA VAL A 431 -12.56 -13.58 -46.23
C VAL A 431 -12.85 -14.80 -45.36
N GLN A 432 -11.90 -15.73 -45.23
CA GLN A 432 -12.06 -16.89 -44.35
C GLN A 432 -12.06 -16.51 -42.86
N LYS A 433 -11.15 -15.62 -42.43
CA LYS A 433 -11.07 -15.16 -41.03
C LYS A 433 -12.37 -14.48 -40.56
N TYR A 434 -12.97 -13.66 -41.41
CA TYR A 434 -14.19 -12.91 -41.11
C TYR A 434 -15.46 -13.48 -41.77
N LYS A 435 -15.46 -14.77 -42.16
CA LYS A 435 -16.53 -15.42 -42.94
C LYS A 435 -17.95 -15.11 -42.44
N GLN A 436 -18.18 -15.21 -41.13
CA GLN A 436 -19.50 -14.92 -40.55
C GLN A 436 -19.95 -13.46 -40.76
N LYS A 437 -19.02 -12.50 -40.78
CA LYS A 437 -19.34 -11.09 -41.04
C LYS A 437 -19.65 -10.87 -42.52
N PHE A 438 -18.92 -11.52 -43.43
CA PHE A 438 -19.20 -11.49 -44.88
C PHE A 438 -20.59 -12.09 -45.20
N GLU A 439 -20.92 -13.25 -44.66
CA GLU A 439 -22.23 -13.91 -44.86
C GLU A 439 -23.42 -13.05 -44.37
N ARG A 440 -23.20 -12.14 -43.41
CA ARG A 440 -24.22 -11.21 -42.93
C ARG A 440 -24.48 -10.05 -43.88
N LEU A 441 -23.53 -9.70 -44.76
CA LEU A 441 -23.70 -8.64 -45.76
C LEU A 441 -24.44 -9.13 -47.02
N GLU A 442 -24.46 -10.44 -47.26
CA GLU A 442 -25.12 -11.08 -48.39
C GLU A 442 -26.62 -11.34 -48.15
N LYS A 443 -27.08 -11.20 -46.90
CA LYS A 443 -28.49 -11.25 -46.50
C LYS A 443 -29.07 -9.85 -46.46
#